data_AF-A0A3M0B6Z5-F1
#
_entry.id   AF-A0A3M0B6Z5-F1
#
_cell.length_a   1.000
_cell.length_b   1.000
_cell.length_c   1.000
_cell.angle_alpha   90.00
_cell.angle_beta   90.00
_cell.angle_gamma   90.00
#
_symmetry.space_group_name_H-M   'P 1'
#
loop_
_entity.id
_entity.type
_entity.pdbx_description
1 polymer ?
#
loop_
_entity_poly.entity_id
_entity_poly.type
_entity_poly.pdbx_seq_one_letter_code
_entity_poly.pdbx_strand_id
1 'polypeptide(L)'
;MYEKRLQENPFMTNSKFLQEFKEETELDRILKFLTVPGRSGIYISRIEIQKLAKAIGVDVPVKERREMLKDIFIYAKQMNKTIDLLNTIIDFIDYKISQYKEVEDNFPSSKVITERWIKKAEKAKAIVENMRKEAELLKDIY
;
A
#
# COMPACT_ATOMS: atom_id res chain seq x y z
N MET A 1 -13.59 10.76 40.74
CA MET A 1 -13.77 12.19 40.39
C MET A 1 -13.22 12.57 39.01
N TYR A 2 -12.36 11.74 38.40
CA TYR A 2 -11.78 11.98 37.06
C TYR A 2 -12.67 11.51 35.90
N GLU A 3 -13.40 10.40 36.07
CA GLU A 3 -14.29 9.83 35.04
C GLU A 3 -15.47 10.74 34.67
N LYS A 4 -16.01 11.48 35.64
CA LYS A 4 -17.15 12.38 35.41
C LYS A 4 -16.78 13.54 34.46
N ARG A 5 -15.53 14.04 34.52
CA ARG A 5 -15.03 15.11 33.62
C ARG A 5 -14.70 14.62 32.21
N LEU A 6 -14.36 13.32 32.05
CA LEU A 6 -14.09 12.73 30.74
C LEU A 6 -15.39 12.54 29.93
N GLN A 7 -16.52 12.33 30.61
CA GLN A 7 -17.85 12.22 29.99
C GLN A 7 -18.46 13.57 29.58
N GLU A 8 -18.02 14.67 30.20
CA GLU A 8 -18.40 16.04 29.85
C GLU A 8 -17.65 16.57 28.61
N ASN A 9 -16.71 15.78 28.06
CA ASN A 9 -16.02 16.15 26.84
C ASN A 9 -16.96 15.96 25.62
N PRO A 10 -17.29 17.02 24.86
CA PRO A 10 -18.20 16.95 23.71
C PRO A 10 -17.69 16.05 22.57
N PHE A 11 -16.43 15.62 22.60
CA PHE A 11 -15.86 14.64 21.68
C PHE A 11 -16.07 13.17 22.12
N MET A 12 -16.34 12.92 23.41
CA MET A 12 -16.49 11.56 23.99
C MET A 12 -17.94 11.10 24.16
N THR A 13 -18.92 11.99 24.00
CA THR A 13 -20.36 11.68 24.15
C THR A 13 -20.99 11.10 22.89
N ASN A 14 -20.26 11.03 21.78
CA ASN A 14 -20.73 10.40 20.56
C ASN A 14 -20.47 8.89 20.60
N SER A 15 -21.47 8.12 21.04
CA SER A 15 -21.57 6.68 20.75
C SER A 15 -21.48 6.39 19.23
N LYS A 16 -21.72 7.41 18.38
CA LYS A 16 -21.45 7.42 16.95
C LYS A 16 -19.96 7.26 16.57
N PHE A 17 -19.03 7.76 17.39
CA PHE A 17 -17.59 7.64 17.18
C PHE A 17 -17.10 6.20 17.35
N LEU A 18 -17.76 5.43 18.22
CA LEU A 18 -17.53 3.99 18.38
C LEU A 18 -18.26 3.16 17.31
N GLN A 19 -19.39 3.65 16.78
CA GLN A 19 -20.13 3.00 15.69
C GLN A 19 -19.46 3.14 14.31
N GLU A 20 -18.52 4.06 14.13
CA GLU A 20 -17.72 4.19 12.91
C GLU A 20 -16.42 3.36 12.92
N PHE A 21 -16.25 2.42 13.85
CA PHE A 21 -15.33 1.29 13.64
C PHE A 21 -15.92 0.35 12.57
N LYS A 22 -16.06 0.84 11.33
CA LYS A 22 -16.22 -0.03 10.16
C LYS A 22 -14.99 -0.95 10.16
N GLU A 23 -15.22 -2.26 10.17
CA GLU A 23 -14.14 -3.22 9.96
C GLU A 23 -13.37 -2.81 8.69
N GLU A 24 -12.08 -2.54 8.85
CA GLU A 24 -11.23 -2.14 7.72
C GLU A 24 -11.20 -3.30 6.73
N THR A 25 -11.59 -3.05 5.48
CA THR A 25 -11.56 -4.09 4.44
C THR A 25 -10.13 -4.56 4.22
N GLU A 26 -9.96 -5.75 3.66
CA GLU A 26 -8.64 -6.24 3.27
C GLU A 26 -7.92 -5.27 2.31
N LEU A 27 -8.66 -4.73 1.33
CA LEU A 27 -8.15 -3.71 0.41
C LEU A 27 -7.68 -2.47 1.18
N ASP A 28 -8.46 -1.97 2.15
CA ASP A 28 -8.08 -0.81 2.96
C ASP A 28 -6.78 -1.04 3.74
N ARG A 29 -6.61 -2.24 4.31
CA ARG A 29 -5.39 -2.63 5.03
C ARG A 29 -4.17 -2.62 4.10
N ILE A 30 -4.30 -3.17 2.90
CA ILE A 30 -3.23 -3.19 1.89
C ILE A 30 -2.89 -1.79 1.39
N LEU A 31 -3.90 -0.97 1.07
CA LEU A 31 -3.70 0.42 0.64
C LEU A 31 -2.95 1.22 1.71
N LYS A 32 -3.34 1.09 2.98
CA LYS A 32 -2.67 1.74 4.11
C LYS A 32 -1.23 1.23 4.29
N PHE A 33 -1.01 -0.06 4.09
CA PHE A 33 0.33 -0.63 4.15
C PHE A 33 1.24 -0.07 3.05
N LEU A 34 0.81 -0.09 1.79
CA LEU A 34 1.58 0.39 0.63
C LEU A 34 1.82 1.92 0.65
N THR A 35 0.86 2.71 1.15
CA THR A 35 0.94 4.18 1.13
C THR A 35 1.79 4.78 2.26
N VAL A 36 2.13 4.01 3.29
CA VAL A 36 2.91 4.46 4.44
C VAL A 36 4.34 3.93 4.34
N PRO A 37 5.34 4.76 3.97
CA PRO A 37 6.71 4.29 3.74
C PRO A 37 7.33 3.63 4.97
N GLY A 38 7.02 4.16 6.16
CA GLY A 38 7.46 3.59 7.42
C GLY A 38 7.01 2.14 7.64
N ARG A 39 5.97 1.66 6.93
CA ARG A 39 5.48 0.29 6.94
C ARG A 39 5.97 -0.52 5.75
N SER A 40 5.76 -0.02 4.53
CA SER A 40 6.10 -0.72 3.28
C SER A 40 7.58 -0.75 2.95
N GLY A 41 8.39 0.14 3.54
CA GLY A 41 9.80 0.25 3.17
C GLY A 41 10.05 1.10 1.92
N ILE A 42 8.99 1.54 1.22
CA ILE A 42 9.09 2.27 -0.05
C ILE A 42 8.14 3.46 -0.08
N TYR A 43 8.51 4.51 -0.81
CA TYR A 43 7.61 5.61 -1.13
C TYR A 43 7.08 5.45 -2.55
N ILE A 44 5.75 5.45 -2.68
CA ILE A 44 5.05 5.52 -3.96
C ILE A 44 4.47 6.93 -4.10
N SER A 45 4.98 7.70 -5.03
CA SER A 45 4.51 9.04 -5.40
C SER A 45 3.28 8.97 -6.30
N ARG A 46 2.58 10.10 -6.45
CA ARG A 46 1.42 10.18 -7.36
C ARG A 46 1.80 9.88 -8.82
N ILE A 47 2.98 10.32 -9.25
CA ILE A 47 3.50 10.07 -10.60
C ILE A 47 3.76 8.57 -10.79
N GLU A 48 4.35 7.90 -9.79
CA GLU A 48 4.56 6.46 -9.85
C GLU A 48 3.23 5.71 -9.86
N ILE A 49 2.25 6.14 -9.07
CA ILE A 49 0.90 5.57 -9.09
C ILE A 49 0.26 5.71 -10.49
N GLN A 50 0.41 6.86 -11.15
CA GLN A 50 -0.04 7.03 -12.54
C GLN A 50 0.69 6.10 -13.51
N LYS A 51 2.01 5.90 -13.35
CA LYS A 51 2.77 4.95 -14.18
C LYS A 51 2.28 3.51 -13.98
N LEU A 52 1.98 3.11 -12.75
CA LEU A 52 1.40 1.80 -12.44
C LEU A 52 0.04 1.63 -13.13
N ALA A 53 -0.83 2.65 -13.06
CA ALA A 53 -2.12 2.64 -13.74
C ALA A 53 -1.94 2.49 -15.27
N LYS A 54 -1.02 3.26 -15.84
CA LYS A 54 -0.77 3.28 -17.28
C LYS A 54 -0.25 1.94 -17.79
N ALA A 55 0.55 1.23 -16.99
CA ALA A 55 1.04 -0.12 -17.31
C ALA A 55 -0.11 -1.13 -17.51
N ILE A 56 -1.24 -0.95 -16.82
CA ILE A 56 -2.44 -1.77 -17.00
C ILE A 56 -3.47 -1.12 -17.95
N GLY A 57 -3.11 -0.05 -18.66
CA GLY A 57 -3.98 0.64 -19.62
C GLY A 57 -5.07 1.49 -18.97
N VAL A 58 -4.81 2.04 -17.78
CA VAL A 58 -5.73 2.93 -17.05
C VAL A 58 -5.07 4.30 -16.87
N ASP A 59 -5.81 5.36 -17.14
CA ASP A 59 -5.43 6.72 -16.75
C ASP A 59 -6.17 7.11 -15.48
N VAL A 60 -5.43 7.44 -14.42
CA VAL A 60 -6.00 7.91 -13.15
C VAL A 60 -5.75 9.40 -12.94
N PRO A 61 -6.79 10.18 -12.55
CA PRO A 61 -6.62 11.58 -12.21
C PRO A 61 -5.77 11.74 -10.94
N VAL A 62 -5.01 12.84 -10.87
CA VAL A 62 -4.15 13.13 -9.72
C VAL A 62 -5.03 13.50 -8.51
N LYS A 63 -4.94 12.70 -7.45
CA LYS A 63 -5.64 12.91 -6.17
C LYS A 63 -4.71 12.57 -4.99
N GLU A 64 -5.28 12.35 -3.80
CA GLU A 64 -4.57 11.72 -2.68
C GLU A 64 -4.12 10.29 -3.07
N ARG A 65 -2.94 9.86 -2.58
CA ARG A 65 -2.25 8.64 -3.05
C ARG A 65 -3.03 7.37 -2.73
N ARG A 66 -3.67 7.28 -1.56
CA ARG A 66 -4.49 6.14 -1.18
C ARG A 66 -5.69 6.02 -2.11
N GLU A 67 -6.36 7.14 -2.39
CA GLU A 67 -7.48 7.15 -3.34
C GLU A 67 -7.04 6.78 -4.76
N MET A 68 -5.89 7.28 -5.22
CA MET A 68 -5.37 6.88 -6.54
C MET A 68 -5.04 5.38 -6.60
N LEU A 69 -4.40 4.81 -5.58
CA LEU A 69 -4.13 3.37 -5.55
C LEU A 69 -5.43 2.56 -5.49
N LYS A 70 -6.41 3.01 -4.69
CA LYS A 70 -7.74 2.39 -4.62
C LYS A 70 -8.42 2.36 -5.98
N ASP A 71 -8.43 3.48 -6.70
CA ASP A 71 -8.99 3.59 -8.04
C ASP A 71 -8.34 2.55 -8.98
N ILE A 72 -7.00 2.41 -8.96
CA ILE A 72 -6.29 1.44 -9.80
C ILE A 72 -6.68 0.00 -9.46
N PHE A 73 -6.78 -0.37 -8.18
CA PHE A 73 -7.23 -1.71 -7.79
C PHE A 73 -8.66 -2.01 -8.26
N ILE A 74 -9.56 -1.02 -8.18
CA ILE A 74 -10.95 -1.15 -8.66
C ILE A 74 -10.97 -1.36 -10.18
N TYR A 75 -10.25 -0.52 -10.93
CA TYR A 75 -10.18 -0.63 -12.39
C TYR A 75 -9.53 -1.93 -12.84
N ALA A 76 -8.44 -2.35 -12.19
CA ALA A 76 -7.78 -3.63 -12.49
C ALA A 76 -8.75 -4.80 -12.31
N LYS A 77 -9.55 -4.81 -11.24
CA LYS A 77 -10.58 -5.83 -11.03
C LYS A 77 -11.65 -5.81 -12.13
N GLN A 78 -12.17 -4.64 -12.48
CA GLN A 78 -13.19 -4.48 -13.53
C GLN A 78 -12.70 -4.91 -14.91
N MET A 79 -11.41 -4.74 -15.19
CA MET A 79 -10.77 -5.05 -16.47
C MET A 79 -10.12 -6.43 -16.51
N ASN A 80 -10.26 -7.25 -15.46
CA ASN A 80 -9.57 -8.53 -15.30
C ASN A 80 -8.03 -8.43 -15.42
N LYS A 81 -7.45 -7.35 -14.90
CA LYS A 81 -6.01 -7.02 -14.89
C LYS A 81 -5.40 -7.00 -13.49
N THR A 82 -6.05 -7.62 -12.51
CA THR A 82 -5.56 -7.66 -11.12
C THR A 82 -4.15 -8.27 -11.03
N ILE A 83 -3.91 -9.38 -11.74
CA ILE A 83 -2.59 -10.04 -11.76
C ILE A 83 -1.53 -9.12 -12.38
N ASP A 84 -1.87 -8.43 -13.48
CA ASP A 84 -0.96 -7.49 -14.15
C ASP A 84 -0.59 -6.31 -13.24
N LEU A 85 -1.57 -5.78 -12.51
CA LEU A 85 -1.34 -4.73 -11.51
C LEU A 85 -0.38 -5.20 -10.42
N LEU A 86 -0.62 -6.40 -9.87
CA LEU A 86 0.20 -6.95 -8.79
C LEU A 86 1.64 -7.20 -9.27
N ASN A 87 1.83 -7.73 -10.49
CA ASN A 87 3.15 -7.85 -11.10
C ASN A 87 3.83 -6.47 -11.24
N THR A 88 3.11 -5.47 -11.73
CA THR A 88 3.67 -4.11 -11.87
C THR A 88 4.08 -3.51 -10.51
N ILE A 89 3.32 -3.78 -9.44
CA ILE A 89 3.68 -3.35 -8.08
C ILE A 89 4.92 -4.09 -7.57
N ILE A 90 5.05 -5.39 -7.84
CA ILE A 90 6.23 -6.19 -7.47
C ILE A 90 7.48 -5.63 -8.16
N ASP A 91 7.42 -5.40 -9.47
CA ASP A 91 8.53 -4.83 -10.25
C ASP A 91 8.94 -3.45 -9.72
N PHE A 92 7.96 -2.65 -9.32
CA PHE A 92 8.22 -1.34 -8.70
C PHE A 92 8.93 -1.47 -7.34
N ILE A 93 8.52 -2.44 -6.51
CA ILE A 93 9.19 -2.71 -5.23
C ILE A 93 10.64 -3.16 -5.47
N ASP A 94 10.86 -4.05 -6.43
CA ASP A 94 12.20 -4.53 -6.80
C ASP A 94 13.09 -3.40 -7.30
N TYR A 95 12.53 -2.50 -8.13
CA TYR A 95 13.22 -1.28 -8.54
C TYR A 95 13.61 -0.41 -7.34
N LYS A 96 12.71 -0.21 -6.36
CA LYS A 96 13.06 0.56 -5.15
C LYS A 96 14.14 -0.11 -4.30
N ILE A 97 14.11 -1.44 -4.21
CA ILE A 97 15.16 -2.21 -3.52
C ILE A 97 16.50 -2.06 -4.23
N SER A 98 16.53 -2.09 -5.57
CA SER A 98 17.79 -1.92 -6.32
C SER A 98 18.40 -0.53 -6.08
N GLN A 99 17.57 0.51 -5.98
CA GLN A 99 18.03 1.86 -5.63
C GLN A 99 18.64 1.94 -4.22
N TYR A 100 18.10 1.20 -3.24
CA TYR A 100 18.74 1.13 -1.92
C TYR A 100 20.08 0.41 -1.97
N LYS A 101 20.18 -0.68 -2.72
CA LYS A 101 21.44 -1.43 -2.90
C LYS A 101 22.51 -0.60 -3.62
N GLU A 102 22.12 0.13 -4.66
CA GLU A 102 23.00 1.05 -5.37
C GLU A 102 23.58 2.13 -4.42
N VAL A 103 22.78 2.62 -3.47
CA VAL A 103 23.27 3.55 -2.45
C VAL A 103 24.26 2.87 -1.50
N GLU A 104 24.01 1.63 -1.08
CA GLU A 104 24.94 0.86 -0.23
C GLU A 104 26.28 0.60 -0.93
N ASP A 105 26.24 0.26 -2.21
CA ASP A 105 27.43 -0.04 -3.01
C ASP A 105 28.31 1.21 -3.18
N ASN A 106 27.69 2.37 -3.42
CA ASN A 106 28.40 3.65 -3.59
C ASN A 106 28.80 4.29 -2.26
N PHE A 107 28.05 4.05 -1.18
CA PHE A 107 28.26 4.66 0.14
C PHE A 107 28.10 3.63 1.26
N PRO A 108 29.10 2.76 1.52
CA PRO A 108 28.94 1.61 2.43
C PRO A 108 28.46 1.96 3.86
N SER A 109 28.77 3.15 4.36
CA SER A 109 28.28 3.64 5.66
C SER A 109 26.76 3.84 5.71
N SER A 110 26.08 3.98 4.57
CA SER A 110 24.62 4.12 4.51
C SER A 110 23.88 2.82 4.85
N LYS A 111 24.57 1.67 4.79
CA LYS A 111 23.98 0.33 5.00
C LYS A 111 23.16 0.23 6.28
N VAL A 112 23.64 0.84 7.37
CA VAL A 112 22.96 0.87 8.66
C VAL A 112 21.56 1.51 8.57
N ILE A 113 21.34 2.41 7.62
CA ILE A 113 20.07 3.09 7.36
C ILE A 113 19.23 2.31 6.35
N THR A 114 19.82 1.96 5.19
CA THR A 114 19.12 1.36 4.04
C THR A 114 18.66 -0.06 4.30
N GLU A 115 19.39 -0.86 5.09
CA GLU A 115 19.06 -2.26 5.37
C GLU A 115 17.67 -2.41 6.03
N ARG A 116 17.29 -1.46 6.90
CA ARG A 116 15.96 -1.43 7.51
C ARG A 116 14.85 -1.20 6.48
N TRP A 117 15.10 -0.37 5.48
CA TRP A 117 14.14 -0.06 4.42
C TRP A 117 14.01 -1.24 3.45
N ILE A 118 15.14 -1.85 3.05
CA ILE A 118 15.17 -3.07 2.24
C ILE A 118 14.37 -4.18 2.93
N LYS A 119 14.61 -4.46 4.22
CA LYS A 119 13.86 -5.49 4.96
C LYS A 119 12.34 -5.26 4.99
N LYS A 120 11.89 -4.01 5.00
CA LYS A 120 10.46 -3.68 4.93
C LYS A 120 9.92 -3.83 3.50
N ALA A 121 10.67 -3.41 2.50
CA ALA A 121 10.33 -3.55 1.09
C ALA A 121 10.20 -5.02 0.69
N GLU A 122 11.11 -5.89 1.13
CA GLU A 122 11.03 -7.34 0.90
C GLU A 122 9.78 -7.95 1.55
N LYS A 123 9.41 -7.52 2.76
CA LYS A 123 8.15 -7.94 3.38
C LYS A 123 6.93 -7.44 2.61
N ALA A 124 6.99 -6.21 2.09
CA ALA A 124 5.92 -5.67 1.27
C ALA A 124 5.76 -6.45 -0.02
N LYS A 125 6.87 -6.80 -0.68
CA LYS A 125 6.89 -7.66 -1.86
C LYS A 125 6.25 -9.00 -1.58
N ALA A 126 6.64 -9.68 -0.49
CA ALA A 126 6.07 -10.98 -0.13
C ALA A 126 4.55 -10.94 0.08
N ILE A 127 4.02 -9.85 0.66
CA ILE A 127 2.56 -9.66 0.81
C ILE A 127 1.90 -9.56 -0.58
N VAL A 128 2.45 -8.74 -1.48
CA VAL A 128 1.89 -8.53 -2.83
C VAL A 128 2.01 -9.81 -3.68
N GLU A 129 3.09 -10.59 -3.53
CA GLU A 129 3.25 -11.90 -4.17
C GLU A 129 2.21 -12.91 -3.70
N ASN A 130 1.89 -12.93 -2.40
CA ASN A 130 0.84 -13.79 -1.87
C ASN A 130 -0.53 -13.39 -2.43
N MET A 131 -0.85 -12.10 -2.48
CA MET A 131 -2.07 -11.60 -3.12
C MET A 131 -2.15 -12.03 -4.60
N ARG A 132 -1.02 -12.02 -5.32
CA ARG A 132 -0.98 -12.46 -6.71
C ARG A 132 -1.28 -13.95 -6.85
N LYS A 133 -0.66 -14.79 -6.01
CA LYS A 133 -0.91 -16.24 -5.99
C LYS A 133 -2.37 -16.54 -5.68
N GLU A 134 -2.95 -15.85 -4.71
CA GLU A 134 -4.38 -15.99 -4.39
C GLU A 134 -5.27 -15.58 -5.56
N ALA A 135 -4.96 -14.47 -6.24
CA ALA A 135 -5.70 -14.03 -7.42
C ALA A 135 -5.57 -15.02 -8.60
N GLU A 136 -4.41 -15.64 -8.79
CA GLU A 136 -4.20 -16.72 -9.78
C GLU A 136 -5.05 -17.94 -9.46
N LEU A 137 -5.06 -18.41 -8.21
CA LEU A 137 -5.88 -19.56 -7.79
C LEU A 137 -7.38 -19.32 -7.96
N LEU A 138 -7.85 -18.11 -7.65
CA LEU A 138 -9.27 -17.77 -7.77
C LEU A 138 -9.71 -17.60 -9.23
N LYS A 139 -8.80 -17.29 -10.15
CA LYS A 139 -9.08 -17.18 -11.59
C LYS A 139 -9.52 -18.51 -12.20
N ASP A 140 -9.08 -19.62 -11.65
CA ASP A 140 -9.41 -20.97 -12.15
C ASP A 140 -10.71 -21.53 -11.55
N ILE A 141 -11.33 -20.82 -10.61
CA ILE A 141 -12.55 -21.26 -9.90
C ILE A 141 -13.82 -20.62 -10.47
N TYR A 142 -13.70 -19.53 -11.24
CA TYR A 142 -14.82 -18.78 -11.85
C TYR A 142 -14.64 -18.66 -13.37
#